data_AF-A0A1M6ALW5-F1
#
_entry.id   AF-A0A1M6ALW5-F1
#
_cell.length_a   1.000
_cell.length_b   1.000
_cell.length_c   1.000
_cell.angle_alpha   90.00
_cell.angle_beta   90.00
_cell.angle_gamma   90.00
#
_symmetry.space_group_name_H-M   'P 1'
#
loop_
_entity.id
_entity.type
_entity.pdbx_description
1 polymer ?
#
loop_
_entity_poly.entity_id
_entity_poly.type
_entity_poly.pdbx_seq_one_letter_code
_entity_poly.pdbx_strand_id
1 'polypeptide(L)'
;MINLVLRFFINTIYYFKTKPHIKFLDKYEKHVNLYEDSIVNFRNNARESRNIDEKIEFYKKTIDSYYDFKEFCISKGSRGKKYFSIRWQHRRNSKSPDFDYIDIVKQELDHILLNYENLKFQYEFEKNAKEILLDFIKKNPGIIQKDIYSFFDVRLKSIIQYTLFLLDKESKVERIRKGTSYILNTKGCP
;
A
#
# COMPACT_ATOMS: atom_id res chain seq x y z
N MET A 1 -9.11 -43.48 -28.31
CA MET A 1 -8.42 -42.85 -27.15
C MET A 1 -8.72 -41.34 -27.10
N ILE A 2 -10.01 -40.93 -27.11
CA ILE A 2 -10.44 -39.50 -27.14
C ILE A 2 -11.43 -39.19 -25.99
N ASN A 3 -11.89 -40.20 -25.23
CA ASN A 3 -13.04 -40.08 -24.34
C ASN A 3 -12.74 -39.67 -22.87
N LEU A 4 -11.46 -39.57 -22.48
CA LEU A 4 -11.08 -39.24 -21.10
C LEU A 4 -10.83 -37.73 -20.87
N VAL A 5 -10.33 -37.02 -21.89
CA VAL A 5 -10.00 -35.59 -21.78
C VAL A 5 -11.27 -34.73 -21.81
N LEU A 6 -12.27 -35.08 -22.62
CA LEU A 6 -13.57 -34.37 -22.65
C LEU A 6 -14.36 -34.52 -21.34
N ARG A 7 -14.31 -35.69 -20.69
CA ARG A 7 -14.98 -35.93 -19.40
C ARG A 7 -14.38 -35.13 -18.25
N PHE A 8 -13.07 -34.87 -18.27
CA PHE A 8 -12.40 -34.04 -17.28
C PHE A 8 -12.74 -32.55 -17.45
N PHE A 9 -12.80 -32.05 -18.69
CA PHE A 9 -13.18 -30.66 -18.96
C PHE A 9 -14.66 -30.37 -18.69
N ILE A 10 -15.57 -31.28 -19.07
CA ILE A 10 -17.01 -31.13 -18.80
C ILE A 10 -17.30 -31.20 -17.30
N ASN A 11 -16.66 -32.12 -16.57
CA ASN A 11 -16.82 -32.18 -15.11
C ASN A 11 -16.24 -30.95 -14.42
N THR A 12 -15.10 -30.41 -14.87
CA THR A 12 -14.50 -29.22 -14.24
C THR A 12 -15.39 -27.98 -14.42
N ILE A 13 -15.95 -27.75 -15.61
CA ILE A 13 -16.87 -26.63 -15.86
C ILE A 13 -18.20 -26.81 -15.09
N TYR A 14 -18.72 -28.04 -14.95
CA TYR A 14 -19.89 -28.33 -14.10
C TYR A 14 -19.59 -28.22 -12.58
N TYR A 15 -18.36 -28.53 -12.16
CA TYR A 15 -17.91 -28.44 -10.77
C TYR A 15 -17.76 -26.98 -10.29
N PHE A 16 -17.51 -26.04 -11.22
CA PHE A 16 -17.52 -24.61 -10.92
C PHE A 16 -18.94 -24.04 -10.90
N LYS A 17 -19.82 -24.39 -11.85
CA LYS A 17 -21.21 -23.85 -11.89
C LYS A 17 -22.16 -24.28 -10.75
N THR A 18 -21.73 -25.21 -9.90
CA THR A 18 -22.57 -25.79 -8.83
C THR A 18 -22.29 -25.22 -7.43
N LYS A 19 -21.24 -24.41 -7.24
CA LYS A 19 -20.94 -23.88 -5.91
C LYS A 19 -21.88 -22.72 -5.55
N PRO A 20 -22.52 -22.75 -4.36
CA PRO A 20 -23.55 -21.79 -3.98
C PRO A 20 -23.10 -20.31 -3.95
N HIS A 21 -21.79 -20.05 -3.84
CA HIS A 21 -21.22 -18.70 -3.94
C HIS A 21 -21.15 -18.20 -5.40
N ILE A 22 -21.00 -19.07 -6.40
CA ILE A 22 -21.03 -18.68 -7.82
C ILE A 22 -22.45 -18.26 -8.21
N LYS A 23 -23.47 -19.04 -7.79
CA LYS A 23 -24.88 -18.65 -7.98
C LYS A 23 -25.27 -17.34 -7.27
N PHE A 24 -24.60 -17.01 -6.16
CA PHE A 24 -24.78 -15.73 -5.49
C PHE A 24 -24.22 -14.59 -6.33
N LEU A 25 -22.99 -14.76 -6.83
CA LEU A 25 -22.35 -13.79 -7.71
C LEU A 25 -23.17 -13.56 -8.98
N ASP A 26 -23.60 -14.62 -9.68
CA ASP A 26 -24.41 -14.49 -10.90
C ASP A 26 -25.68 -13.63 -10.70
N LYS A 27 -26.29 -13.70 -9.51
CA LYS A 27 -27.52 -12.95 -9.20
C LYS A 27 -27.25 -11.51 -8.77
N TYR A 28 -26.16 -11.27 -8.05
CA TYR A 28 -25.89 -9.99 -7.39
C TYR A 28 -24.61 -9.30 -7.88
N GLU A 29 -24.06 -9.73 -9.02
CA GLU A 29 -22.78 -9.30 -9.59
C GLU A 29 -22.59 -7.80 -9.54
N LYS A 30 -23.56 -7.03 -10.06
CA LYS A 30 -23.48 -5.55 -10.06
C LYS A 30 -23.29 -4.96 -8.66
N HIS A 31 -24.01 -5.47 -7.66
CA HIS A 31 -23.88 -4.97 -6.28
C HIS A 31 -22.57 -5.41 -5.67
N VAL A 32 -22.18 -6.68 -5.89
CA VAL A 32 -20.89 -7.22 -5.43
C VAL A 32 -19.76 -6.36 -5.98
N ASN A 33 -19.71 -6.11 -7.29
CA ASN A 33 -18.64 -5.34 -7.91
C ASN A 33 -18.56 -3.92 -7.34
N LEU A 34 -19.69 -3.23 -7.10
CA LEU A 34 -19.68 -1.91 -6.47
C LEU A 34 -18.98 -1.91 -5.11
N TYR A 35 -19.24 -2.93 -4.28
CA TYR A 35 -18.58 -3.07 -2.99
C TYR A 35 -17.11 -3.47 -3.12
N GLU A 36 -16.79 -4.49 -3.94
CA GLU A 36 -15.42 -4.94 -4.13
C GLU A 36 -14.54 -3.80 -4.68
N ASP A 37 -15.04 -3.05 -5.66
CA ASP A 37 -14.37 -1.87 -6.23
C ASP A 37 -14.18 -0.77 -5.18
N SER A 38 -15.18 -0.49 -4.36
CA SER A 38 -15.06 0.51 -3.28
C SER A 38 -13.96 0.13 -2.28
N ILE A 39 -13.97 -1.11 -1.80
CA ILE A 39 -12.97 -1.62 -0.85
C ILE A 39 -11.56 -1.52 -1.47
N VAL A 40 -11.38 -1.99 -2.70
CA VAL A 40 -10.09 -2.02 -3.39
C VAL A 40 -9.59 -0.60 -3.70
N ASN A 41 -10.45 0.27 -4.23
CA ASN A 41 -10.09 1.63 -4.60
C ASN A 41 -9.73 2.46 -3.38
N PHE A 42 -10.52 2.43 -2.30
CA PHE A 42 -10.15 3.13 -1.07
C PHE A 42 -8.82 2.63 -0.51
N ARG A 43 -8.58 1.32 -0.52
CA ARG A 43 -7.31 0.78 -0.03
C ARG A 43 -6.13 1.20 -0.90
N ASN A 44 -6.27 1.21 -2.22
CA ASN A 44 -5.23 1.65 -3.14
C ASN A 44 -4.96 3.15 -2.95
N ASN A 45 -5.99 3.98 -2.82
CA ASN A 45 -5.86 5.40 -2.54
C ASN A 45 -5.14 5.65 -1.19
N ALA A 46 -5.41 4.84 -0.17
CA ALA A 46 -4.68 4.90 1.10
C ALA A 46 -3.19 4.60 0.90
N ARG A 47 -2.84 3.61 0.08
CA ARG A 47 -1.44 3.25 -0.19
C ARG A 47 -0.70 4.34 -0.95
N GLU A 48 -1.37 4.98 -1.90
CA GLU A 48 -0.81 6.02 -2.77
C GLU A 48 -0.78 7.40 -2.11
N SER A 49 -1.63 7.66 -1.12
CA SER A 49 -1.70 8.98 -0.49
C SER A 49 -0.39 9.35 0.24
N ARG A 50 0.06 10.58 -0.06
CA ARG A 50 1.18 11.29 0.57
C ARG A 50 0.72 12.27 1.64
N ASN A 51 -0.52 12.11 2.13
CA ASN A 51 -1.07 12.84 3.26
C ASN A 51 -1.55 11.82 4.29
N ILE A 52 -1.05 11.93 5.52
CA ILE A 52 -1.35 10.95 6.58
C ILE A 52 -2.83 10.98 6.98
N ASP A 53 -3.46 12.16 6.97
CA ASP A 53 -4.86 12.34 7.34
C ASP A 53 -5.78 11.74 6.28
N GLU A 54 -5.49 11.99 5.00
CA GLU A 54 -6.21 11.35 3.88
C GLU A 54 -6.05 9.83 3.90
N LYS A 55 -4.84 9.34 4.19
CA LYS A 55 -4.55 7.91 4.29
C LYS A 55 -5.40 7.24 5.37
N ILE A 56 -5.53 7.87 6.54
CA ILE A 56 -6.41 7.41 7.62
C ILE A 56 -7.87 7.36 7.15
N GLU A 57 -8.35 8.43 6.52
CA GLU A 57 -9.73 8.50 6.03
C GLU A 57 -10.03 7.44 4.96
N PHE A 58 -9.09 7.16 4.06
CA PHE A 58 -9.25 6.08 3.09
C PHE A 58 -9.29 4.70 3.76
N TYR A 59 -8.45 4.43 4.74
CA TYR A 59 -8.51 3.15 5.46
C TYR A 59 -9.80 2.97 6.25
N LYS A 60 -10.33 4.02 6.89
CA LYS A 60 -11.66 3.98 7.51
C LYS A 60 -12.74 3.63 6.49
N LYS A 61 -12.76 4.31 5.34
CA LYS A 61 -13.71 4.02 4.24
C LYS A 61 -13.57 2.61 3.68
N THR A 62 -12.37 2.04 3.62
CA THR A 62 -12.16 0.63 3.29
C THR A 62 -12.82 -0.29 4.31
N ILE A 63 -12.67 -0.01 5.61
CA ILE A 63 -13.26 -0.79 6.70
C ILE A 63 -14.79 -0.70 6.67
N ASP A 64 -15.33 0.49 6.53
CA ASP A 64 -16.78 0.71 6.43
C ASP A 64 -17.35 -0.03 5.21
N SER A 65 -16.75 0.15 4.03
CA SER A 65 -17.19 -0.54 2.79
C SER A 65 -17.16 -2.06 2.92
N TYR A 66 -16.19 -2.61 3.66
CA TYR A 66 -16.09 -4.04 3.91
C TYR A 66 -17.25 -4.54 4.78
N TYR A 67 -17.61 -3.79 5.83
CA TYR A 67 -18.71 -4.15 6.70
C TYR A 67 -20.08 -3.96 6.04
N ASP A 68 -20.28 -2.89 5.28
CA ASP A 68 -21.46 -2.70 4.44
C ASP A 68 -21.63 -3.86 3.46
N PHE A 69 -20.53 -4.31 2.85
CA PHE A 69 -20.56 -5.45 1.95
C PHE A 69 -20.91 -6.77 2.66
N LYS A 70 -20.37 -6.96 3.87
CA LYS A 70 -20.68 -8.10 4.72
C LYS A 70 -22.18 -8.14 5.05
N GLU A 71 -22.73 -7.01 5.47
CA GLU A 71 -24.16 -6.86 5.78
C GLU A 71 -25.03 -7.11 4.56
N PHE A 72 -24.67 -6.52 3.41
CA PHE A 72 -25.33 -6.79 2.14
C PHE A 72 -25.36 -8.31 1.85
N CYS A 73 -24.22 -8.99 1.91
CA CYS A 73 -24.15 -10.43 1.66
C CYS A 73 -25.01 -11.25 2.65
N ILE A 74 -24.97 -10.91 3.94
CA ILE A 74 -25.75 -11.61 4.97
C ILE A 74 -27.26 -11.39 4.76
N SER A 75 -27.69 -10.18 4.42
CA SER A 75 -29.09 -9.84 4.17
C SER A 75 -29.72 -10.64 3.02
N LYS A 76 -28.91 -11.14 2.08
CA LYS A 76 -29.35 -11.99 0.96
C LYS A 76 -29.39 -13.48 1.29
N GLY A 77 -29.19 -13.83 2.56
CA GLY A 77 -29.35 -15.17 3.11
C GLY A 77 -28.08 -16.02 3.10
N SER A 78 -28.24 -17.32 3.36
CA SER A 78 -27.14 -18.26 3.61
C SER A 78 -26.11 -18.35 2.47
N ARG A 79 -26.55 -18.17 1.21
CA ARG A 79 -25.65 -18.16 0.05
C ARG A 79 -24.72 -16.94 0.05
N GLY A 80 -25.23 -15.76 0.39
CA GLY A 80 -24.43 -14.55 0.49
C GLY A 80 -23.47 -14.58 1.67
N LYS A 81 -23.93 -15.03 2.84
CA LYS A 81 -23.03 -15.29 4.00
C LYS A 81 -21.87 -16.22 3.62
N LYS A 82 -22.15 -17.32 2.90
CA LYS A 82 -21.12 -18.27 2.43
C LYS A 82 -20.20 -17.66 1.37
N TYR A 83 -20.74 -16.84 0.47
CA TYR A 83 -19.93 -16.10 -0.50
C TYR A 83 -18.91 -15.21 0.21
N PHE A 84 -19.37 -14.34 1.11
CA PHE A 84 -18.52 -13.38 1.81
C PHE A 84 -17.43 -14.08 2.63
N SER A 85 -17.83 -15.09 3.42
CA SER A 85 -16.91 -15.89 4.22
C SER A 85 -15.77 -16.50 3.38
N ILE A 86 -16.09 -17.14 2.24
CA ILE A 86 -15.07 -17.75 1.37
C ILE A 86 -14.19 -16.71 0.68
N ARG A 87 -14.78 -15.60 0.23
CA ARG A 87 -14.11 -14.63 -0.64
C ARG A 87 -13.31 -13.58 0.11
N TRP A 88 -13.69 -13.28 1.35
CA TRP A 88 -13.19 -12.14 2.10
C TRP A 88 -12.66 -12.51 3.49
N GLN A 89 -13.20 -13.55 4.15
CA GLN A 89 -12.80 -13.90 5.53
C GLN A 89 -11.83 -15.08 5.64
N HIS A 90 -11.84 -15.98 4.66
CA HIS A 90 -10.99 -17.18 4.63
C HIS A 90 -10.07 -17.16 3.40
N ARG A 91 -9.40 -16.01 3.21
CA ARG A 91 -8.45 -15.82 2.11
C ARG A 91 -7.24 -16.72 2.39
N ARG A 92 -6.83 -17.46 1.36
CA ARG A 92 -5.60 -18.25 1.36
C ARG A 92 -4.70 -17.75 0.25
N ASN A 93 -3.45 -17.45 0.57
CA ASN A 93 -2.39 -17.34 -0.42
C ASN A 93 -1.29 -18.34 -0.06
N SER A 94 -0.42 -18.70 -1.00
CA SER A 94 0.60 -19.74 -0.78
C SER A 94 1.63 -19.39 0.32
N LYS A 95 1.64 -18.15 0.79
CA LYS A 95 2.58 -17.62 1.78
C LYS A 95 1.97 -17.32 3.14
N SER A 96 0.65 -17.45 3.31
CA SER A 96 -0.04 -17.05 4.55
C SER A 96 -1.16 -18.01 4.91
N PRO A 97 -1.33 -18.32 6.21
CA PRO A 97 -2.47 -19.09 6.70
C PRO A 97 -3.80 -18.38 6.41
N ASP A 98 -4.90 -19.09 6.65
CA ASP A 98 -6.26 -18.56 6.52
C ASP A 98 -6.41 -17.20 7.23
N PHE A 99 -6.87 -16.17 6.52
CA PHE A 99 -6.98 -14.82 7.09
C PHE A 99 -8.19 -14.05 6.58
N ASP A 100 -8.68 -13.12 7.41
CA ASP A 100 -9.69 -12.15 7.02
C ASP A 100 -9.02 -10.96 6.33
N TYR A 101 -9.50 -10.59 5.15
CA TYR A 101 -8.95 -9.50 4.35
C TYR A 101 -8.83 -8.20 5.15
N ILE A 102 -9.83 -7.92 6.01
CA ILE A 102 -9.89 -6.64 6.70
C ILE A 102 -8.87 -6.51 7.83
N ASP A 103 -8.35 -7.62 8.35
CA ASP A 103 -7.40 -7.59 9.47
C ASP A 103 -6.11 -6.87 9.09
N ILE A 104 -5.64 -7.05 7.85
CA ILE A 104 -4.45 -6.34 7.36
C ILE A 104 -4.70 -4.83 7.31
N VAL A 105 -5.89 -4.42 6.87
CA VAL A 105 -6.25 -2.99 6.77
C VAL A 105 -6.33 -2.35 8.15
N LYS A 106 -6.91 -3.07 9.13
CA LYS A 106 -6.95 -2.63 10.52
C LYS A 106 -5.56 -2.51 11.13
N GLN A 107 -4.68 -3.50 10.90
CA GLN A 107 -3.29 -3.43 11.35
C GLN A 107 -2.53 -2.26 10.71
N GLU A 108 -2.74 -2.01 9.41
CA GLU A 108 -2.19 -0.85 8.70
C GLU A 108 -2.68 0.48 9.34
N LEU A 109 -3.97 0.58 9.67
CA LEU A 109 -4.56 1.75 10.33
C LEU A 109 -4.06 1.92 11.77
N ASP A 110 -4.06 0.86 12.58
CA ASP A 110 -3.59 0.89 13.97
C ASP A 110 -2.13 1.32 14.04
N HIS A 111 -1.28 0.78 13.15
CA HIS A 111 0.10 1.20 13.04
C HIS A 111 0.22 2.71 12.77
N ILE A 112 -0.61 3.25 11.87
CA ILE A 112 -0.61 4.69 11.57
C ILE A 112 -1.04 5.50 12.78
N LEU A 113 -2.13 5.12 13.45
CA LEU A 113 -2.65 5.86 14.60
C LEU A 113 -1.66 5.85 15.77
N LEU A 114 -1.03 4.71 16.05
CA LEU A 114 0.00 4.59 17.09
C LEU A 114 1.25 5.42 16.82
N ASN A 115 1.56 5.68 15.55
CA ASN A 115 2.78 6.39 15.12
C ASN A 115 2.46 7.74 14.46
N TYR A 116 1.27 8.29 14.68
CA TYR A 116 0.71 9.39 13.89
C TYR A 116 1.65 10.59 13.81
N GLU A 117 2.09 11.11 14.96
CA GLU A 117 2.97 12.30 15.03
C GLU A 117 4.31 12.08 14.30
N ASN A 118 4.87 10.87 14.43
CA ASN A 118 6.13 10.54 13.76
C ASN A 118 5.95 10.48 12.24
N LEU A 119 4.92 9.77 11.77
CA LEU A 119 4.62 9.64 10.35
C LEU A 119 4.26 10.98 9.73
N LYS A 120 3.45 11.80 10.43
CA LYS A 120 3.09 13.15 10.00
C LYS A 120 4.32 14.02 9.82
N PHE A 121 5.21 14.05 10.81
CA PHE A 121 6.47 14.79 10.75
C PHE A 121 7.34 14.37 9.55
N GLN A 122 7.50 13.06 9.35
CA GLN A 122 8.26 12.51 8.22
C GLN A 122 7.65 12.90 6.87
N TYR A 123 6.33 12.80 6.73
CA TYR A 123 5.60 13.16 5.50
C TYR A 123 5.75 14.64 5.16
N GLU A 124 5.61 15.53 6.15
CA GLU A 124 5.77 16.98 5.92
C GLU A 124 7.20 17.34 5.50
N PHE A 125 8.21 16.67 6.07
CA PHE A 125 9.58 16.84 5.62
C PHE A 125 9.78 16.31 4.19
N GLU A 126 9.27 15.11 3.89
CA GLU A 126 9.45 14.44 2.60
C GLU A 126 8.93 15.28 1.43
N LYS A 127 7.82 16.02 1.61
CA LYS A 127 7.26 16.94 0.60
C LYS A 127 8.30 17.91 0.04
N ASN A 128 9.17 18.43 0.90
CA ASN A 128 10.14 19.48 0.57
C ASN A 128 11.60 19.00 0.70
N ALA A 129 11.83 17.70 0.94
CA ALA A 129 13.15 17.18 1.28
C ALA A 129 14.21 17.50 0.22
N LYS A 130 13.84 17.46 -1.07
CA LYS A 130 14.77 17.80 -2.16
C LYS A 130 15.27 19.23 -2.08
N GLU A 131 14.35 20.19 -1.91
CA GLU A 131 14.66 21.62 -1.85
C GLU A 131 15.48 21.95 -0.60
N ILE A 132 15.02 21.45 0.56
CA ILE A 132 15.70 21.62 1.85
C ILE A 132 17.15 21.12 1.76
N LEU A 133 17.36 19.92 1.24
CA LEU A 133 18.70 19.33 1.16
C LEU A 133 19.58 20.01 0.10
N LEU A 134 19.02 20.43 -1.03
CA LEU A 134 19.76 21.20 -2.03
C LEU A 134 20.27 22.52 -1.45
N ASP A 135 19.41 23.29 -0.79
CA ASP A 135 19.80 24.57 -0.19
C ASP A 135 20.79 24.39 0.96
N PHE A 136 20.62 23.33 1.75
CA PHE A 136 21.57 22.97 2.79
C PHE A 136 22.97 22.67 2.21
N ILE A 137 23.06 21.90 1.12
CA ILE A 137 24.34 21.58 0.46
C ILE A 137 24.95 22.82 -0.19
N LYS A 138 24.16 23.70 -0.82
CA LYS A 138 24.66 24.97 -1.39
C LYS A 138 25.33 25.84 -0.33
N LYS A 139 24.76 25.89 0.88
CA LYS A 139 25.31 26.66 2.01
C LYS A 139 26.52 25.97 2.66
N ASN A 140 26.67 24.66 2.46
CA ASN A 140 27.73 23.85 3.06
C ASN A 140 28.46 23.02 1.99
N PRO A 141 29.13 23.67 1.01
CA PRO A 141 29.83 22.96 -0.05
C PRO A 141 30.92 22.07 0.55
N GLY A 142 31.02 20.84 0.05
CA GLY A 142 32.00 19.86 0.51
C GLY A 142 31.62 19.11 1.77
N ILE A 143 30.40 19.29 2.31
CA ILE A 143 29.97 18.59 3.53
C ILE A 143 29.98 17.07 3.33
N ILE A 144 30.38 16.33 4.38
CA ILE A 144 30.36 14.87 4.37
C ILE A 144 28.94 14.38 4.70
N GLN A 145 28.39 13.47 3.89
CA GLN A 145 27.03 12.96 4.02
C GLN A 145 26.68 12.44 5.42
N LYS A 146 27.61 11.76 6.11
CA LYS A 146 27.36 11.27 7.47
C LYS A 146 27.15 12.41 8.49
N ASP A 147 27.76 13.56 8.24
CA ASP A 147 27.70 14.72 9.13
C ASP A 147 26.36 15.46 8.96
N ILE A 148 25.74 15.40 7.77
CA ILE A 148 24.38 15.91 7.53
C ILE A 148 23.40 15.39 8.58
N TYR A 149 23.46 14.10 8.94
CA TYR A 149 22.50 13.51 9.88
C TYR A 149 22.50 14.15 11.27
N SER A 150 23.55 14.88 11.65
CA SER A 150 23.60 15.62 12.91
C SER A 150 22.82 16.94 12.89
N PHE A 151 22.52 17.47 11.69
CA PHE A 151 21.77 18.72 11.50
C PHE A 151 20.27 18.52 11.36
N PHE A 152 19.81 17.27 11.27
CA PHE A 152 18.41 16.93 11.09
C PHE A 152 17.97 15.95 12.17
N ASP A 153 16.66 15.86 12.37
CA ASP A 153 16.09 14.88 13.28
C ASP A 153 16.45 13.45 12.83
N VAL A 154 16.86 12.60 13.78
CA VAL A 154 17.31 11.22 13.52
C VAL A 154 16.26 10.39 12.76
N ARG A 155 14.98 10.71 12.94
CA ARG A 155 13.84 10.05 12.25
C ARG A 155 13.85 10.27 10.74
N LEU A 156 14.57 11.29 10.24
CA LEU A 156 14.63 11.65 8.83
C LEU A 156 15.79 10.97 8.08
N LYS A 157 16.65 10.22 8.77
CA LYS A 157 17.88 9.66 8.19
C LYS A 157 17.65 8.86 6.89
N SER A 158 16.62 8.01 6.85
CA SER A 158 16.29 7.20 5.67
C SER A 158 15.80 8.06 4.51
N ILE A 159 14.93 9.05 4.79
CA ILE A 159 14.42 10.00 3.82
C ILE A 159 15.59 10.79 3.23
N ILE A 160 16.45 11.36 4.08
CA ILE A 160 17.64 12.11 3.65
C ILE A 160 18.54 11.25 2.75
N GLN A 161 18.83 10.02 3.15
CA GLN A 161 19.66 9.11 2.34
C GLN A 161 19.08 8.88 0.95
N TYR A 162 17.78 8.57 0.88
CA TYR A 162 17.10 8.32 -0.38
C TYR A 162 17.02 9.58 -1.24
N THR A 163 16.68 10.73 -0.65
CA THR A 163 16.61 12.01 -1.36
C THR A 163 17.97 12.41 -1.93
N LEU A 164 19.06 12.24 -1.19
CA LEU A 164 20.42 12.51 -1.70
C LEU A 164 20.78 11.60 -2.88
N PHE A 165 20.37 10.32 -2.83
CA PHE A 165 20.54 9.41 -3.96
C PHE A 165 19.77 9.88 -5.19
N LEU A 166 18.52 10.32 -5.02
CA LEU A 166 17.71 10.87 -6.13
C LEU A 166 18.34 12.14 -6.72
N LEU A 167 18.78 13.08 -5.88
CA LEU A 167 19.41 14.33 -6.32
C LEU A 167 20.70 14.09 -7.12
N ASP A 168 21.47 13.06 -6.76
CA ASP A 168 22.66 12.64 -7.52
C ASP A 168 22.29 12.03 -8.88
N LYS A 169 21.27 11.16 -8.91
CA LYS A 169 20.72 10.61 -10.16
C LYS A 169 20.16 11.69 -11.08
N GLU A 170 19.58 12.74 -10.52
CA GLU A 170 19.06 13.91 -11.22
C GLU A 170 20.15 14.94 -11.58
N SER A 171 21.41 14.66 -11.28
CA SER A 171 22.55 15.56 -11.52
C SER A 171 22.40 16.94 -10.89
N LYS A 172 21.69 17.05 -9.76
CA LYS A 172 21.56 18.27 -8.95
C LYS A 172 22.60 18.34 -7.83
N VAL A 173 22.99 17.17 -7.32
CA VAL A 173 24.08 17.00 -6.34
C VAL A 173 25.14 16.09 -6.96
N GLU A 174 26.38 16.27 -6.55
CA GLU A 174 27.47 15.35 -6.79
C GLU A 174 27.83 14.63 -5.49
N ARG A 175 27.88 13.30 -5.55
CA ARG A 175 28.30 12.44 -4.43
C ARG A 175 29.67 11.85 -4.73
N ILE A 176 30.74 12.48 -4.22
CA ILE A 176 32.11 11.99 -4.40
C ILE A 176 32.47 11.07 -3.23
N ARG A 177 32.77 9.80 -3.49
CA ARG A 177 33.12 8.84 -2.44
C ARG A 177 34.42 9.26 -1.73
N LYS A 178 34.40 9.36 -0.40
CA LYS A 178 35.56 9.60 0.47
C LYS A 178 35.53 8.63 1.64
N GLY A 179 36.38 7.60 1.57
CA GLY A 179 36.39 6.49 2.52
C GLY A 179 35.05 5.74 2.54
N THR A 180 34.40 5.73 3.70
CA THR A 180 33.10 5.07 3.94
C THR A 180 31.89 5.98 3.73
N SER A 181 32.10 7.25 3.33
CA SER A 181 31.03 8.24 3.12
C SER A 181 31.20 8.95 1.78
N TYR A 182 30.35 9.95 1.53
CA TYR A 182 30.40 10.81 0.35
C TYR A 182 30.63 12.27 0.77
N ILE A 183 31.43 13.00 0.02
CA ILE A 183 31.43 14.46 -0.03
C ILE A 183 30.30 14.90 -0.96
N LEU A 184 29.59 15.94 -0.56
CA LEU A 184 28.44 16.47 -1.28
C LEU A 184 28.72 17.89 -1.77
N ASN A 185 28.47 18.11 -3.06
CA ASN A 185 28.49 19.42 -3.70
C ASN A 185 27.25 19.57 -4.57
N THR A 186 26.77 20.79 -4.81
CA THR A 186 25.76 21.01 -5.84
C THR A 186 26.38 20.99 -7.23
N LYS A 187 25.75 20.30 -8.18
CA LYS A 187 26.16 20.33 -9.59
C LYS A 187 25.49 21.52 -10.26
N GLY A 188 26.29 22.38 -10.89
CA GLY A 188 25.81 23.46 -11.74
C GLY A 188 24.94 24.49 -11.01
N CYS A 189 25.57 25.53 -10.48
CA CYS A 189 25.11 26.87 -10.82
C CYS A 189 26.19 27.44 -11.76
N PRO A 190 25.86 27.95 -12.96
CA PRO A 190 26.77 28.87 -13.64
C PRO A 190 27.13 30.05 -12.71
#